data_AF-D5E724-F1
#
_entry.id   AF-D5E724-F1
#
_cell.length_a   1.000
_cell.length_b   1.000
_cell.length_c   1.000
_cell.angle_alpha   90.00
_cell.angle_beta   90.00
_cell.angle_gamma   90.00
#
_symmetry.space_group_name_H-M   'P 1'
#
loop_
_entity.id
_entity.type
_entity.pdbx_description
1 polymer ?
#
loop_
_entity_poly.entity_id
_entity_poly.type
_entity_poly.pdbx_seq_one_letter_code
_entity_poly.pdbx_strand_id
1 'polypeptide(L)'
;MNDIYCIEEKSHVLRYVNNIPISGRYRTELVRWINTYLDEENVEKRLSSTNDVSDMSVKQAAERDLELTILFAKKEDRTNSGIIFLEGELLFLFNLLYEKVKAQIPAA
;
A
#
# COMPACT_ATOMS: atom_id res chain seq x y z
N MET A 1 15.98 5.13 -13.42
CA MET A 1 14.69 5.27 -14.13
C MET A 1 13.49 4.85 -13.27
N ASN A 2 13.66 4.33 -12.04
CA ASN A 2 12.55 3.81 -11.21
C ASN A 2 11.96 4.79 -10.19
N ASP A 3 12.67 5.86 -9.81
CA ASP A 3 12.20 6.76 -8.73
C ASP A 3 11.00 7.62 -9.15
N ILE A 4 11.00 8.09 -10.39
CA ILE A 4 9.91 8.89 -10.95
C ILE A 4 8.64 8.04 -11.07
N TYR A 5 8.78 6.77 -11.45
CA TYR A 5 7.67 5.83 -11.61
C TYR A 5 6.91 5.64 -10.28
N CYS A 6 7.59 5.35 -9.16
CA CYS A 6 6.90 5.15 -7.89
C CYS A 6 6.16 6.41 -7.36
N ILE A 7 6.71 7.61 -7.56
CA ILE A 7 6.11 8.86 -7.08
C ILE A 7 4.88 9.25 -7.93
N GLU A 8 4.97 9.08 -9.24
CA GLU A 8 3.85 9.31 -10.16
C GLU A 8 2.71 8.32 -9.89
N GLU A 9 3.02 7.05 -9.63
CA GLU A 9 2.04 6.01 -9.31
C GLU A 9 1.33 6.25 -7.97
N LYS A 10 2.06 6.63 -6.89
CA LYS A 10 1.44 7.01 -5.60
C LYS A 10 0.44 8.16 -5.78
N SER A 11 0.84 9.18 -6.53
CA SER A 11 -0.01 10.36 -6.80
C SER A 11 -1.24 9.99 -7.63
N HIS A 12 -1.07 9.08 -8.58
CA HIS A 12 -2.15 8.54 -9.40
C HIS A 12 -3.20 7.81 -8.55
N VAL A 13 -2.78 6.83 -7.75
CA VAL A 13 -3.72 6.04 -6.93
C VAL A 13 -4.37 6.90 -5.84
N LEU A 14 -3.65 7.84 -5.23
CA LEU A 14 -4.24 8.81 -4.30
C LEU A 14 -5.34 9.64 -4.97
N ARG A 15 -5.08 10.13 -6.19
CA ARG A 15 -6.09 10.87 -6.94
C ARG A 15 -7.29 9.97 -7.25
N TYR A 16 -7.07 8.72 -7.65
CA TYR A 16 -8.15 7.79 -7.94
C TYR A 16 -9.02 7.53 -6.71
N VAL A 17 -8.43 7.13 -5.57
CA VAL A 17 -9.14 6.86 -4.31
C VAL A 17 -9.96 8.06 -3.83
N ASN A 18 -9.46 9.28 -4.03
CA ASN A 18 -10.19 10.50 -3.66
C ASN A 18 -11.40 10.81 -4.56
N ASN A 19 -11.46 10.25 -5.77
CA ASN A 19 -12.50 10.56 -6.75
C ASN A 19 -13.53 9.43 -6.94
N ILE A 20 -13.27 8.22 -6.45
CA ILE A 20 -14.23 7.11 -6.55
C ILE A 20 -15.38 7.22 -5.52
N PRO A 21 -16.59 6.75 -5.86
CA PRO A 21 -17.78 6.85 -5.02
C PRO A 21 -17.79 5.75 -3.95
N ILE A 22 -16.87 5.84 -2.98
CA ILE A 22 -16.82 4.96 -1.80
C ILE A 22 -17.22 5.69 -0.52
N SER A 23 -17.55 4.94 0.52
CA SER A 23 -17.78 5.52 1.84
C SER A 23 -16.58 6.30 2.36
N GLY A 24 -16.84 7.44 3.02
CA GLY A 24 -15.79 8.35 3.49
C GLY A 24 -14.83 7.71 4.49
N ARG A 25 -15.30 6.81 5.35
CA ARG A 25 -14.44 6.13 6.33
C ARG A 25 -13.52 5.12 5.65
N TYR A 26 -14.03 4.35 4.70
CA TYR A 26 -13.21 3.43 3.91
C TYR A 26 -12.15 4.18 3.10
N ARG A 27 -12.53 5.30 2.47
CA ARG A 27 -11.58 6.20 1.79
C ARG A 27 -10.44 6.63 2.70
N THR A 28 -10.76 7.08 3.92
CA THR A 28 -9.74 7.52 4.88
C THR A 28 -8.74 6.41 5.18
N GLU A 29 -9.20 5.18 5.36
CA GLU A 29 -8.32 4.05 5.64
C GLU A 29 -7.49 3.63 4.42
N LEU A 30 -8.05 3.67 3.21
CA LEU A 30 -7.27 3.46 1.97
C LEU A 30 -6.19 4.52 1.78
N VAL A 31 -6.51 5.80 1.99
CA VAL A 31 -5.54 6.89 1.93
C VAL A 31 -4.44 6.71 2.99
N ARG A 32 -4.82 6.30 4.20
CA ARG A 32 -3.87 5.98 5.26
C ARG A 32 -2.95 4.83 4.87
N TRP A 33 -3.51 3.76 4.30
CA TRP A 33 -2.73 2.63 3.80
C TRP A 33 -1.73 3.08 2.73
N ILE A 34 -2.18 3.84 1.73
CA ILE A 34 -1.33 4.38 0.66
C ILE A 34 -0.17 5.20 1.23
N ASN A 35 -0.45 6.12 2.15
CA ASN A 35 0.60 6.94 2.75
C ASN A 35 1.56 6.16 3.65
N THR A 36 1.13 5.01 4.18
CA THR A 36 1.95 4.17 5.06
C THR A 36 2.85 3.23 4.26
N TYR A 37 2.32 2.61 3.21
CA TYR A 37 2.97 1.51 2.50
C TYR A 37 3.50 1.87 1.11
N LEU A 38 2.94 2.89 0.44
CA LEU A 38 3.51 3.45 -0.81
C LEU A 38 4.40 4.65 -0.48
N ASP A 39 5.31 4.48 0.48
CA ASP A 39 6.25 5.50 0.91
C ASP A 39 7.61 4.87 1.18
N GLU A 40 8.61 5.29 0.41
CA GLU A 40 9.95 4.68 0.40
C GLU A 40 10.61 4.77 1.78
N GLU A 41 10.54 5.94 2.43
CA GLU A 41 11.14 6.17 3.75
C GLU A 41 10.48 5.30 4.83
N ASN A 42 9.15 5.15 4.78
CA ASN A 42 8.44 4.27 5.71
C ASN A 42 8.79 2.79 5.51
N VAL A 43 8.92 2.33 4.26
CA VAL A 43 9.30 0.95 3.94
C VAL A 43 10.75 0.69 4.38
N GLU A 44 11.66 1.61 4.11
CA GLU A 44 13.07 1.52 4.51
C GLU A 44 13.23 1.45 6.03
N LYS A 45 12.51 2.30 6.78
CA LYS A 45 12.50 2.28 8.25
C LYS A 45 11.99 0.95 8.80
N ARG A 46 10.92 0.39 8.20
CA ARG A 46 10.35 -0.89 8.61
C ARG A 46 11.34 -2.03 8.35
N LEU A 47 11.96 -2.06 7.18
CA LEU A 47 13.00 -3.06 6.86
C LEU A 47 14.21 -2.95 7.80
N SER A 48 14.69 -1.73 8.06
CA SER A 48 15.88 -1.49 8.89
C SER A 48 15.66 -1.71 10.39
N SER A 49 14.42 -1.61 10.88
CA SER A 49 14.07 -1.84 12.29
C SER A 49 13.76 -3.30 12.62
N THR A 50 13.62 -4.14 11.61
CA THR A 50 13.31 -5.57 11.79
C THR A 50 14.63 -6.32 12.02
N ASN A 51 15.20 -6.19 13.23
CA ASN A 51 16.44 -6.91 13.62
C ASN A 51 16.27 -8.44 13.68
N ASP A 52 15.05 -8.93 13.69
CA ASP A 52 14.74 -10.35 13.58
C ASP A 52 13.26 -10.51 13.22
N VAL A 53 12.90 -11.62 12.56
CA VAL A 53 11.58 -11.97 12.01
C VAL A 53 11.29 -11.46 10.59
N SER A 54 12.00 -12.09 9.64
CA SER A 54 11.71 -12.30 8.20
C SER A 54 11.14 -11.14 7.39
N ASP A 55 11.71 -10.88 6.22
CA ASP A 55 11.15 -10.06 5.12
C ASP A 55 9.62 -10.18 4.92
N MET A 56 9.06 -11.35 5.22
CA MET A 56 7.63 -11.63 5.18
C MET A 56 6.80 -10.76 6.13
N SER A 57 7.36 -10.23 7.22
CA SER A 57 6.60 -9.48 8.23
C SER A 57 6.08 -8.13 7.70
N VAL A 58 6.87 -7.43 6.89
CA VAL A 58 6.45 -6.15 6.28
C VAL A 58 5.41 -6.37 5.20
N LYS A 59 5.58 -7.41 4.36
CA LYS A 59 4.59 -7.78 3.34
C LYS A 59 3.27 -8.22 3.96
N GLN A 60 3.33 -9.11 4.95
CA GLN A 60 2.15 -9.57 5.69
C GLN A 60 1.44 -8.44 6.43
N ALA A 61 2.19 -7.45 6.96
CA ALA A 61 1.59 -6.27 7.57
C ALA A 61 0.83 -5.43 6.55
N ALA A 62 1.41 -5.18 5.38
CA ALA A 62 0.76 -4.44 4.30
C ALA A 62 -0.52 -5.14 3.81
N GLU A 63 -0.46 -6.45 3.58
CA GLU A 63 -1.62 -7.27 3.19
C GLU A 63 -2.72 -7.25 4.24
N ARG A 64 -2.37 -7.52 5.51
CA ARG A 64 -3.32 -7.54 6.62
C ARG A 64 -3.97 -6.17 6.83
N ASP A 65 -3.18 -5.10 6.83
CA ASP A 65 -3.71 -3.76 7.03
C ASP A 65 -4.65 -3.36 5.89
N LEU A 66 -4.35 -3.78 4.66
CA LEU A 66 -5.26 -3.56 3.52
C LEU A 66 -6.57 -4.34 3.71
N GLU A 67 -6.49 -5.62 4.05
CA GLU A 67 -7.66 -6.46 4.31
C GLU A 67 -8.55 -5.85 5.41
N LEU A 68 -7.95 -5.33 6.49
CA LEU A 68 -8.68 -4.72 7.59
C LEU A 68 -9.41 -3.42 7.20
N THR A 69 -9.00 -2.73 6.12
CA THR A 69 -9.72 -1.54 5.66
C THR A 69 -11.17 -1.85 5.25
N ILE A 70 -11.46 -3.09 4.84
CA ILE A 70 -12.81 -3.53 4.45
C ILE A 70 -13.82 -3.46 5.59
N LEU A 71 -13.36 -3.47 6.85
CA LEU A 71 -14.22 -3.31 8.03
C LEU A 71 -14.94 -1.95 8.05
N PHE A 72 -14.38 -0.97 7.35
CA PHE A 72 -14.93 0.38 7.23
C PHE A 72 -15.72 0.59 5.93
N ALA A 73 -15.65 -0.37 5.01
CA ALA A 73 -16.40 -0.38 3.76
C ALA A 73 -17.88 -0.70 3.99
N LYS A 74 -18.77 0.00 3.29
CA LYS A 74 -20.19 -0.34 3.20
C LYS A 74 -20.39 -1.55 2.29
N LYS A 75 -21.61 -2.12 2.30
CA LYS A 75 -21.94 -3.27 1.46
C LYS A 75 -21.71 -2.97 -0.03
N GLU A 76 -22.06 -1.76 -0.46
CA GLU A 76 -21.93 -1.31 -1.86
C GLU A 76 -20.45 -1.19 -2.27
N ASP A 77 -19.60 -0.71 -1.36
CA ASP A 77 -18.15 -0.61 -1.57
C ASP A 77 -17.55 -2.00 -1.81
N ARG A 78 -17.96 -3.01 -1.03
CA ARG A 78 -17.43 -4.39 -1.07
C ARG A 78 -17.80 -5.17 -2.32
N THR A 79 -18.91 -4.80 -2.97
CA THR A 79 -19.37 -5.46 -4.21
C THR A 79 -18.90 -4.74 -5.47
N ASN A 80 -18.18 -3.62 -5.33
CA ASN A 80 -17.69 -2.85 -6.46
C ASN A 80 -16.40 -3.50 -6.99
N SER A 81 -16.46 -4.05 -8.20
CA SER A 81 -15.30 -4.69 -8.84
C SER A 81 -14.11 -3.73 -9.00
N GLY A 82 -14.36 -2.43 -9.20
CA GLY A 82 -13.29 -1.43 -9.28
C GLY A 82 -12.50 -1.30 -7.97
N ILE A 83 -13.13 -1.55 -6.82
CA ILE A 83 -12.46 -1.57 -5.52
C ILE A 83 -11.60 -2.81 -5.35
N ILE A 84 -12.10 -3.96 -5.77
CA ILE A 84 -11.32 -5.21 -5.74
C ILE A 84 -10.07 -5.09 -6.62
N PHE A 85 -10.20 -4.49 -7.81
CA PHE A 85 -9.06 -4.22 -8.68
C PHE A 85 -8.07 -3.23 -8.06
N LEU A 86 -8.57 -2.15 -7.45
CA LEU A 86 -7.75 -1.17 -6.75
C LEU A 86 -6.93 -1.81 -5.61
N GLU A 87 -7.54 -2.65 -4.78
CA GLU A 87 -6.80 -3.32 -3.69
C GLU A 87 -5.67 -4.20 -4.22
N GLY A 88 -5.89 -4.90 -5.35
CA GLY A 88 -4.85 -5.65 -6.04
C GLY A 88 -3.73 -4.76 -6.60
N GLU A 89 -4.08 -3.62 -7.19
CA GLU A 89 -3.13 -2.63 -7.71
C GLU A 89 -2.27 -2.03 -6.59
N LEU A 90 -2.87 -1.72 -5.44
CA LEU A 90 -2.17 -1.22 -4.26
C LEU A 90 -1.10 -2.21 -3.77
N LEU A 91 -1.44 -3.50 -3.65
CA LEU A 91 -0.47 -4.54 -3.26
C LEU A 91 0.61 -4.74 -4.32
N PHE A 92 0.27 -4.63 -5.60
CA PHE A 92 1.25 -4.71 -6.68
C PHE A 92 2.28 -3.57 -6.60
N LEU A 93 1.81 -2.32 -6.48
CA LEU A 93 2.68 -1.15 -6.34
C LEU A 93 3.56 -1.23 -5.09
N PHE A 94 2.98 -1.68 -3.97
CA PHE A 94 3.74 -1.90 -2.74
C PHE A 94 4.84 -2.93 -2.94
N ASN A 95 4.56 -4.07 -3.60
CA ASN A 95 5.57 -5.09 -3.85
C ASN A 95 6.71 -4.57 -4.75
N LEU A 96 6.41 -3.77 -5.77
CA LEU A 96 7.45 -3.14 -6.60
C LEU A 96 8.34 -2.20 -5.77
N LEU A 97 7.73 -1.34 -4.95
CA LEU A 97 8.46 -0.44 -4.06
C LEU A 97 9.30 -1.23 -3.05
N TYR A 98 8.72 -2.26 -2.45
CA TYR A 98 9.38 -3.11 -1.47
C TYR A 98 10.64 -3.76 -2.05
N GLU A 99 10.57 -4.40 -3.22
CA GLU A 99 11.73 -5.03 -3.85
C GLU A 99 12.79 -3.99 -4.23
N LYS A 100 12.37 -2.80 -4.69
CA LYS A 100 13.26 -1.67 -4.96
C LYS A 100 14.01 -1.23 -3.71
N VAL A 101 13.32 -1.02 -2.59
CA VAL A 101 13.94 -0.58 -1.32
C VAL A 101 14.82 -1.66 -0.75
N LYS A 102 14.36 -2.92 -0.75
CA LYS A 102 15.13 -4.07 -0.28
C LYS A 102 16.46 -4.22 -1.04
N ALA A 103 16.46 -4.01 -2.36
CA ALA A 103 17.68 -4.07 -3.17
C ALA A 103 18.70 -2.95 -2.86
N GLN A 104 18.27 -1.85 -2.21
CA GLN A 104 19.14 -0.75 -1.80
C GLN A 104 19.76 -0.97 -0.41
N ILE A 105 19.12 -1.80 0.43
CA ILE A 105 19.64 -2.13 1.75
C ILE A 105 20.75 -3.18 1.58
N PRO A 106 22.01 -2.88 1.95
CA PRO A 106 23.09 -3.85 1.84
C PRO A 106 22.78 -5.07 2.71
N ALA A 107 22.92 -6.27 2.16
CA ALA A 107 22.82 -7.50 2.93
C ALA A 107 23.87 -7.45 4.05
N ALA A 108 23.39 -7.54 5.30
CA ALA A 108 24.24 -7.61 6.49
C ALA A 108 25.02 -8.94 6.53
#